data_AF-A0A848TMN4-F1
#
_entry.id   AF-A0A848TMN4-F1
#
_cell.length_a   1.000
_cell.length_b   1.000
_cell.length_c   1.000
_cell.angle_alpha   90.00
_cell.angle_beta   90.00
_cell.angle_gamma   90.00
#
_symmetry.space_group_name_H-M   'P 1'
#
loop_
_entity.id
_entity.type
_entity.pdbx_description
1 polymer ?
#
loop_
_entity_poly.entity_id
_entity_poly.type
_entity_poly.pdbx_seq_one_letter_code
_entity_poly.pdbx_strand_id
1 'polypeptide(L)'
;AHSAAKLATPANIARLERHIEDEHAALEAADPGRALYLSGLFHNDIAHIANQSTIAGFIETLVARSSLIIALYWRRESALCEKHAHHALVKAIEDKNEKQAEELMRSHLVDLHSALDLKKRSGRVLSLKDALSQ
;
A
#
# COMPACT_ATOMS: atom_id res chain seq x y z
N ALA A 1 -5.85 3.85 10.23
CA ALA A 1 -5.90 2.49 10.79
C ALA A 1 -6.62 2.45 12.14
N HIS A 2 -6.17 3.18 13.17
CA HIS A 2 -6.84 3.23 14.50
C HIS A 2 -8.37 3.39 14.42
N SER A 3 -8.84 4.49 13.82
CA SER A 3 -10.28 4.74 13.66
C SER A 3 -10.98 3.71 12.76
N ALA A 4 -10.27 3.11 11.81
CA ALA A 4 -10.83 2.08 10.95
C ALA A 4 -11.11 0.79 11.75
N ALA A 5 -10.20 0.38 12.64
CA ALA A 5 -10.40 -0.75 13.54
C ALA A 5 -11.64 -0.56 14.44
N LYS A 6 -11.90 0.68 14.87
CA LYS A 6 -13.09 1.02 15.66
C LYS A 6 -14.40 0.90 14.87
N LEU A 7 -14.37 1.27 13.59
CA LEU A 7 -15.57 1.49 12.76
C LEU A 7 -15.82 0.38 11.72
N ALA A 8 -14.88 -0.53 11.54
CA ALA A 8 -14.98 -1.58 10.54
C ALA A 8 -16.20 -2.49 10.79
N THR A 9 -16.90 -2.79 9.70
CA THR A 9 -17.97 -3.79 9.64
C THR A 9 -17.43 -5.08 9.02
N PRO A 10 -18.11 -6.23 9.19
CA PRO A 10 -17.71 -7.46 8.53
C PRO A 10 -17.61 -7.33 7.00
N ALA A 11 -18.50 -6.54 6.38
CA ALA A 11 -18.44 -6.26 4.95
C ALA A 11 -17.20 -5.45 4.54
N ASN A 12 -16.71 -4.57 5.42
CA ASN A 12 -15.47 -3.85 5.21
C ASN A 12 -14.27 -4.79 5.31
N ILE A 13 -14.24 -5.69 6.29
CA ILE A 13 -13.17 -6.70 6.43
C ILE A 13 -13.08 -7.57 5.19
N ALA A 14 -14.21 -8.14 4.74
CA ALA A 14 -14.26 -8.96 3.53
C ALA A 14 -13.83 -8.21 2.26
N ARG A 15 -13.97 -6.87 2.23
CA ARG A 15 -13.46 -6.05 1.13
C ARG A 15 -11.94 -5.88 1.21
N LEU A 16 -11.41 -5.61 2.40
CA LEU A 16 -9.97 -5.51 2.62
C LEU A 16 -9.24 -6.83 2.33
N GLU A 17 -9.83 -7.97 2.71
CA GLU A 17 -9.27 -9.30 2.41
C GLU A 17 -9.18 -9.55 0.90
N ARG A 18 -10.24 -9.25 0.16
CA ARG A 18 -10.23 -9.35 -1.31
C ARG A 18 -9.17 -8.47 -1.95
N HIS A 19 -8.94 -7.26 -1.43
CA HIS A 19 -7.87 -6.41 -1.92
C HIS A 19 -6.48 -7.06 -1.79
N ILE A 20 -6.22 -7.74 -0.66
CA ILE A 20 -4.96 -8.45 -0.43
C ILE A 20 -4.83 -9.66 -1.37
N GLU A 21 -5.92 -10.40 -1.57
CA GLU A 21 -5.94 -11.53 -2.51
C GLU A 21 -5.65 -11.08 -3.95
N ASP A 22 -6.28 -10.00 -4.40
CA ASP A 22 -6.05 -9.42 -5.73
C ASP A 22 -4.61 -8.91 -5.88
N GLU A 23 -4.07 -8.27 -4.84
CA GLU A 23 -2.68 -7.81 -4.80
C GLU A 23 -1.72 -9.00 -4.94
N HIS A 24 -1.97 -10.08 -4.20
CA HIS A 24 -1.18 -11.30 -4.28
C HIS A 24 -1.26 -11.94 -5.66
N ALA A 25 -2.45 -12.04 -6.24
CA ALA A 25 -2.63 -12.58 -7.59
C ALA A 25 -1.84 -11.77 -8.63
N ALA A 26 -1.81 -10.43 -8.52
CA ALA A 26 -1.03 -9.57 -9.40
C ALA A 26 0.50 -9.79 -9.23
N LEU A 27 0.98 -9.99 -8.00
CA LEU A 27 2.40 -10.31 -7.75
C LEU A 27 2.79 -11.67 -8.32
N GLU A 28 1.96 -12.70 -8.13
CA GLU A 28 2.21 -14.04 -8.71
C GLU A 28 2.16 -14.03 -10.24
N ALA A 29 1.34 -13.15 -10.83
CA ALA A 29 1.32 -12.91 -12.28
C ALA A 29 2.51 -12.07 -12.79
N ALA A 30 3.48 -11.72 -11.92
CA ALA A 30 4.62 -10.87 -12.24
C ALA A 30 4.23 -9.47 -12.76
N ASP A 31 3.10 -8.92 -12.30
CA ASP A 31 2.64 -7.56 -12.59
C ASP A 31 2.75 -6.66 -11.34
N PRO A 32 3.97 -6.16 -11.03
CA PRO A 32 4.20 -5.33 -9.85
C PRO A 32 3.50 -3.97 -9.94
N GLY A 33 3.21 -3.46 -11.14
CA GLY A 33 2.49 -2.21 -11.33
C GLY A 33 1.04 -2.34 -10.88
N ARG A 34 0.39 -3.44 -11.28
CA ARG A 34 -0.97 -3.76 -10.83
C ARG A 34 -1.03 -4.05 -9.34
N ALA A 35 -0.07 -4.79 -8.79
CA ALA A 35 0.01 -5.05 -7.36
C ALA A 35 0.10 -3.74 -6.55
N LEU A 36 0.99 -2.83 -6.96
CA LEU A 36 1.15 -1.53 -6.30
C LEU A 36 -0.12 -0.67 -6.37
N TYR A 37 -0.83 -0.69 -7.50
CA TYR A 37 -2.12 -0.01 -7.63
C TYR A 37 -3.16 -0.58 -6.67
N LEU A 38 -3.26 -1.92 -6.56
CA LEU A 38 -4.18 -2.60 -5.66
C LEU A 38 -3.86 -2.32 -4.18
N SER A 39 -2.58 -2.30 -3.81
CA SER A 39 -2.08 -1.87 -2.50
C SER A 39 -2.49 -0.42 -2.18
N GLY A 40 -2.40 0.49 -3.15
CA GLY A 40 -2.89 1.86 -2.98
C GLY A 40 -4.40 1.92 -2.71
N LEU A 41 -5.21 1.12 -3.41
CA LEU A 41 -6.66 1.05 -3.17
C LEU A 41 -6.97 0.51 -1.77
N PHE A 42 -6.22 -0.49 -1.30
CA PHE A 42 -6.35 -1.02 0.06
C PHE A 42 -6.18 0.08 1.13
N HIS A 43 -5.17 0.94 1.00
CA HIS A 43 -4.98 2.06 1.94
C HIS A 43 -6.10 3.11 1.88
N ASN A 44 -6.61 3.41 0.67
CA ASN A 44 -7.74 4.31 0.51
C ASN A 44 -9.01 3.75 1.18
N ASP A 45 -9.23 2.44 1.05
CA ASP A 45 -10.34 1.75 1.69
C ASP A 45 -10.28 1.85 3.23
N ILE A 46 -9.09 1.68 3.83
CA ILE A 46 -8.89 1.90 5.27
C ILE A 46 -9.24 3.35 5.66
N ALA A 47 -8.90 4.33 4.82
CA ALA A 47 -9.22 5.73 5.07
C ALA A 47 -10.74 5.99 5.01
N HIS A 48 -11.45 5.38 4.06
CA HIS A 48 -12.91 5.48 3.97
C HIS A 48 -13.60 4.81 5.16
N ILE A 49 -13.11 3.65 5.61
CA ILE A 49 -13.64 2.95 6.81
C ILE A 49 -13.50 3.82 8.06
N ALA A 50 -12.43 4.62 8.16
CA ALA A 50 -12.22 5.54 9.28
C ALA A 50 -13.23 6.71 9.34
N ASN A 51 -14.11 6.84 8.34
CA ASN A 51 -15.19 7.83 8.23
C ASN A 51 -14.74 9.29 8.42
N GLN A 52 -13.59 9.63 7.83
CA GLN A 52 -12.97 10.96 7.89
C GLN A 52 -12.71 11.47 6.47
N SER A 53 -13.75 11.96 5.79
CA SER A 53 -13.72 12.31 4.37
C SER A 53 -12.60 13.28 3.97
N THR A 54 -12.37 14.32 4.79
CA THR A 54 -11.27 15.27 4.55
C THR A 54 -9.91 14.58 4.58
N ILE A 55 -9.67 13.71 5.57
CA ILE A 55 -8.40 12.99 5.71
C ILE A 55 -8.26 11.94 4.61
N ALA A 56 -9.36 11.29 4.20
CA ALA A 56 -9.35 10.35 3.09
C ALA A 56 -8.87 11.00 1.78
N GLY A 57 -9.35 12.20 1.45
CA GLY A 57 -8.88 12.93 0.25
C GLY A 57 -7.38 13.26 0.30
N PHE A 58 -6.84 13.58 1.47
CA PHE A 58 -5.40 13.74 1.65
C PHE A 58 -4.64 12.42 1.46
N ILE A 59 -5.15 11.32 2.02
CA ILE A 59 -4.54 9.99 1.89
C ILE A 59 -4.54 9.55 0.42
N GLU A 60 -5.65 9.70 -0.31
CA GLU A 60 -5.73 9.36 -1.74
C GLU A 60 -4.65 10.10 -2.56
N THR A 61 -4.47 11.39 -2.28
CA THR A 61 -3.43 12.20 -2.94
C THR A 61 -2.02 11.73 -2.57
N LEU A 62 -1.78 11.40 -1.30
CA LEU A 62 -0.49 10.91 -0.83
C LEU A 62 -0.16 9.54 -1.44
N VAL A 63 -1.11 8.62 -1.44
CA VAL A 63 -1.00 7.28 -2.03
C VAL A 63 -0.67 7.38 -3.51
N ALA A 64 -1.40 8.19 -4.28
CA ALA A 64 -1.12 8.34 -5.72
C ALA A 64 0.30 8.84 -5.99
N ARG A 65 0.79 9.80 -5.18
CA ARG A 65 2.15 10.35 -5.32
C ARG A 65 3.23 9.37 -4.86
N SER A 66 3.01 8.65 -3.76
CA SER A 66 3.97 7.68 -3.23
C SER A 66 4.06 6.45 -4.11
N SER A 67 2.96 5.98 -4.73
CA SER A 67 2.99 4.87 -5.68
C SER A 67 3.94 5.14 -6.85
N LEU A 68 3.98 6.36 -7.40
CA LEU A 68 4.96 6.67 -8.45
C LEU A 68 6.41 6.61 -7.94
N ILE A 69 6.66 7.12 -6.73
CA ILE A 69 7.99 7.07 -6.11
C ILE A 69 8.40 5.60 -5.88
N ILE A 70 7.52 4.79 -5.33
CA ILE A 70 7.73 3.36 -5.13
C ILE A 70 8.07 2.70 -6.47
N ALA A 71 7.24 2.87 -7.50
CA ALA A 71 7.47 2.27 -8.82
C ALA A 71 8.86 2.60 -9.42
N LEU A 72 9.41 3.79 -9.13
CA LEU A 72 10.70 4.24 -9.66
C LEU A 72 11.91 3.80 -8.81
N TYR A 73 11.74 3.69 -7.50
CA TYR A 73 12.86 3.56 -6.55
C TYR A 73 12.80 2.27 -5.69
N TRP A 74 11.82 1.41 -5.90
CA TRP A 74 11.68 0.15 -5.15
C TRP A 74 12.77 -0.87 -5.49
N ARG A 75 13.35 -1.50 -4.46
CA ARG A 75 14.28 -2.62 -4.63
C ARG A 75 13.53 -3.95 -4.64
N ARG A 76 13.85 -4.80 -5.63
CA ARG A 76 13.15 -6.08 -5.90
C ARG A 76 13.17 -7.09 -4.74
N GLU A 77 14.15 -7.03 -3.85
CA GLU A 77 14.29 -7.92 -2.67
C GLU A 77 13.26 -7.62 -1.55
N SER A 78 12.64 -6.44 -1.55
CA SER A 78 11.72 -6.00 -0.48
C SER A 78 10.27 -6.46 -0.67
N ALA A 79 9.92 -7.02 -1.83
CA ALA A 79 8.54 -7.33 -2.23
C ALA A 79 7.86 -8.45 -1.42
N LEU A 80 8.62 -9.31 -0.75
CA LEU A 80 8.06 -10.41 0.04
C LEU A 80 7.62 -9.99 1.45
N CYS A 81 8.17 -8.90 1.99
CA CYS A 81 7.89 -8.46 3.36
C CYS A 81 6.50 -7.81 3.47
N GLU A 82 6.05 -7.11 2.43
CA GLU A 82 4.79 -6.34 2.46
C GLU A 82 3.54 -7.23 2.50
N LYS A 83 3.58 -8.42 1.87
CA LYS A 83 2.49 -9.41 1.88
C LYS A 83 2.04 -9.76 3.29
N HIS A 84 2.97 -9.90 4.23
CA HIS A 84 2.65 -10.27 5.61
C HIS A 84 2.14 -9.10 6.45
N ALA A 85 2.55 -7.88 6.13
CA ALA A 85 2.12 -6.68 6.85
C ALA A 85 0.62 -6.38 6.65
N HIS A 86 0.11 -6.53 5.43
CA HIS A 86 -1.30 -6.27 5.13
C HIS A 86 -2.25 -7.25 5.82
N HIS A 87 -1.93 -8.54 5.83
CA HIS A 87 -2.73 -9.53 6.56
C HIS A 87 -2.78 -9.26 8.06
N ALA A 88 -1.63 -8.96 8.68
CA ALA A 88 -1.57 -8.62 10.10
C ALA A 88 -2.40 -7.36 10.42
N LEU A 89 -2.37 -6.37 9.54
CA LEU A 89 -3.15 -5.15 9.68
C LEU A 89 -4.66 -5.40 9.57
N VAL A 90 -5.11 -6.18 8.58
CA VAL A 90 -6.54 -6.55 8.46
C VAL A 90 -7.00 -7.32 9.69
N LYS A 91 -6.18 -8.25 10.18
CA LYS A 91 -6.50 -8.99 11.40
C LYS A 91 -6.67 -8.06 12.62
N ALA A 92 -5.75 -7.11 12.80
CA ALA A 92 -5.87 -6.12 13.88
C ALA A 92 -7.12 -5.23 13.75
N ILE A 93 -7.53 -4.89 12.52
CA ILE A 93 -8.77 -4.15 12.26
C ILE A 93 -10.00 -5.02 12.56
N GLU A 94 -10.00 -6.29 12.16
CA GLU A 94 -11.07 -7.27 12.43
C GLU A 94 -11.26 -7.48 13.94
N ASP A 95 -10.16 -7.65 14.67
CA ASP A 95 -10.16 -7.83 16.12
C ASP A 95 -10.48 -6.53 16.90
N LYS A 96 -10.72 -5.42 16.17
CA LYS A 96 -10.95 -4.07 16.71
C LYS A 96 -9.82 -3.60 17.63
N ASN A 97 -8.60 -4.06 17.39
CA ASN A 97 -7.43 -3.66 18.16
C ASN A 97 -6.85 -2.35 17.60
N GLU A 98 -7.45 -1.24 18.01
CA GLU A 98 -7.17 0.11 17.50
C GLU A 98 -5.67 0.47 17.59
N LYS A 99 -5.03 0.17 18.73
CA LYS A 99 -3.60 0.45 18.96
C LYS A 99 -2.70 -0.39 18.07
N GLN A 100 -2.98 -1.68 17.95
CA GLN A 100 -2.18 -2.57 17.11
C GLN A 100 -2.32 -2.22 15.62
N ALA A 101 -3.54 -1.89 15.16
CA ALA A 101 -3.75 -1.45 13.79
C ALA A 101 -2.99 -0.16 13.47
N GLU A 102 -2.92 0.79 14.41
CA GLU A 102 -2.11 2.00 14.26
C GLU A 102 -0.61 1.69 14.15
N GLU A 103 -0.09 0.87 15.05
CA GLU A 103 1.33 0.53 15.10
C GLU A 103 1.77 -0.26 13.85
N LEU A 104 0.95 -1.21 13.39
CA LEU A 104 1.22 -1.97 12.18
C LEU A 104 1.26 -1.07 10.94
N MET A 105 0.31 -0.15 10.80
CA MET A 105 0.33 0.81 9.69
C MET A 105 1.56 1.72 9.74
N ARG A 106 1.95 2.17 10.94
CA ARG A 106 3.14 3.00 11.13
C ARG A 106 4.41 2.26 10.75
N SER A 107 4.61 1.04 11.26
CA SER A 107 5.77 0.20 10.93
C SER A 107 5.83 -0.06 9.43
N HIS A 108 4.70 -0.45 8.82
CA HIS A 108 4.63 -0.71 7.38
C HIS A 108 5.12 0.49 6.55
N LEU A 109 4.68 1.71 6.88
CA LEU A 109 5.14 2.92 6.17
C LEU A 109 6.63 3.21 6.38
N VAL A 110 7.18 2.91 7.56
CA VAL A 110 8.62 3.06 7.87
C VAL A 110 9.45 2.03 7.10
N ASP A 111 8.98 0.79 7.02
CA ASP A 111 9.62 -0.30 6.29
C ASP A 111 9.64 0.02 4.78
N LEU A 112 8.51 0.48 4.25
CA LEU A 112 8.37 0.92 2.87
C LEU A 112 9.35 2.06 2.56
N HIS A 113 9.42 3.09 3.41
CA HIS A 113 10.35 4.20 3.22
C HIS A 113 11.83 3.75 3.27
N SER A 114 12.15 2.81 4.15
CA SER A 114 13.51 2.25 4.30
C SER A 114 13.92 1.35 3.12
N ALA A 115 12.95 0.76 2.43
CA ALA A 115 13.16 -0.09 1.26
C ALA A 115 13.45 0.71 -0.03
N LEU A 116 13.18 2.03 -0.04
CA LEU A 116 13.42 2.88 -1.21
C LEU A 116 14.92 3.22 -1.36
N ASP A 117 15.48 2.94 -2.54
CA ASP A 117 16.82 3.41 -2.87
C ASP A 117 16.76 4.81 -3.49
N LEU A 118 16.71 5.81 -2.62
CA LEU A 118 16.68 7.22 -3.01
C LEU A 118 18.06 7.79 -3.35
N LYS A 119 19.14 6.98 -3.31
CA LYS A 119 20.45 7.44 -3.75
C LYS A 119 20.37 7.69 -5.25
N LYS A 120 20.69 8.93 -5.67
CA LYS A 120 20.75 9.33 -7.08
C LYS A 120 21.40 8.23 -7.91
N ARG A 121 20.61 7.53 -8.74
CA ARG A 121 21.14 6.90 -9.94
C ARG A 121 21.68 8.03 -10.82
N SER A 122 22.96 8.32 -10.70
CA SER A 122 23.70 8.94 -11.79
C SER A 122 23.72 7.92 -12.93
N GLY A 123 22.68 7.92 -13.77
CA GLY A 123 22.49 6.86 -14.75
C GLY A 123 21.36 7.16 -15.70
N ARG A 124 21.67 8.00 -16.71
CA ARG A 124 20.93 8.29 -17.95
C ARG A 124 19.44 8.62 -17.77
N VAL A 125 19.10 9.89 -17.98
CA VAL A 125 17.73 10.31 -18.28
C VAL A 125 17.31 9.59 -19.56
N LEU A 126 16.61 8.46 -19.44
CA LEU A 126 15.92 7.85 -20.57
C LEU A 126 14.79 8.79 -20.96
N SER A 127 14.72 9.15 -22.24
CA SER A 127 13.60 9.98 -22.69
C SER A 127 12.32 9.14 -22.61
N LEU A 128 11.17 9.78 -22.37
CA LEU A 128 9.86 9.09 -22.38
C LEU A 128 9.64 8.27 -23.66
N LYS A 129 10.22 8.73 -24.79
CA LYS A 129 10.19 8.02 -26.07
C LYS A 129 10.87 6.66 -26.00
N ASP A 130 11.98 6.54 -25.27
CA ASP A 130 12.76 5.30 -25.15
C ASP A 130 12.08 4.28 -24.22
N ALA A 131 11.28 4.76 -23.25
CA ALA A 131 10.55 3.93 -22.30
C ALA A 131 9.25 3.33 -22.86
N LEU A 132 8.64 3.97 -23.87
CA LEU A 132 7.35 3.58 -24.45
C LEU A 132 7.47 2.80 -25.78
N SER A 133 8.69 2.58 -26.27
CA SER A 133 8.97 1.91 -27.55
C SER A 133 9.46 0.47 -27.40
N GLN A 134 9.34 -0.16 -26.23
CA GLN A 134 9.71 -1.56 -25.96
C GLN A 134 8.49 -2.39 -25.60
#